data_AF-A0A7V9EVR1-F1
#
_entry.id   AF-A0A7V9EVR1-F1
#
_cell.length_a   1.000
_cell.length_b   1.000
_cell.length_c   1.000
_cell.angle_alpha   90.00
_cell.angle_beta   90.00
_cell.angle_gamma   90.00
#
_symmetry.space_group_name_H-M   'P 1'
#
loop_
_entity.id
_entity.type
_entity.pdbx_description
1 polymer ?
#
loop_
_entity_poly.entity_id
_entity_poly.type
_entity_poly.pdbx_seq_one_letter_code
_entity_poly.pdbx_strand_id
1 'polypeptide(L)'
;MTVPTEQRGRARWRHQLVVHPLLFAAWPVLFLYARNIGETPTWEAVRLLAYTVAVGAAVFAALAVVLRDARRAGMASSALILGLLLWGHVRNLAGDPTWLLPMWLLVVVLCVVGAVRLRSGLREATTILTGVSVVLVALSLVTIWQAKAPALAAAPASVPAAEDLEPRVGPWSSGGSPRDIYYLIFDRYPSEKNMRSHLGYDNHSFTSDLQRRGFYVAADSTANYLKTATSLSSSLNLRYLTDMPQRYGRNTGNVLPLYELLRNHQLGRILKRRGYSYVHIGAWWDGTQSNPQADANLGYDLESDFEIAWRETTLLSELGKRPSQLSGDEQRRVHYDGALEQFEALRTAMAMPGPTFTFAHILLPHEPFVFDRRGRYVSMLADARRGRTRNYIEQTQYTNSLISAFLDDLLDVPEPDRPIVVI
;
A
#
# COMPACT_ATOMS: atom_id res chain seq x y z
N MET A 1 9.57 76.17 29.95
CA MET A 1 9.11 74.86 30.46
C MET A 1 8.23 74.24 29.39
N THR A 2 8.82 73.39 28.55
CA THR A 2 8.13 72.65 27.50
C THR A 2 8.44 71.18 27.73
N VAL A 3 7.41 70.42 28.09
CA VAL A 3 7.49 68.97 28.28
C VAL A 3 7.53 68.32 26.90
N PRO A 4 8.54 67.49 26.57
CA PRO A 4 8.51 66.69 25.35
C PRO A 4 7.75 65.39 25.61
N THR A 5 6.75 65.14 24.78
CA THR A 5 6.02 63.88 24.65
C THR A 5 6.94 62.80 24.07
N GLU A 6 7.28 61.79 24.88
CA GLU A 6 7.88 60.53 24.40
C GLU A 6 6.89 59.80 23.48
N GLN A 7 7.10 59.88 22.16
CA GLN A 7 6.61 58.84 21.26
C GLN A 7 7.52 57.61 21.37
N ARG A 8 7.15 56.68 22.26
CA ARG A 8 7.72 55.32 22.26
C ARG A 8 7.23 54.57 21.03
N GLY A 9 8.06 54.54 19.99
CA GLY A 9 7.92 53.65 18.86
C GLY A 9 7.91 52.19 19.32
N ARG A 10 6.76 51.53 19.22
CA ARG A 10 6.68 50.07 19.22
C ARG A 10 7.36 49.57 17.94
N ALA A 11 8.66 49.27 18.02
CA ALA A 11 9.35 48.49 17.00
C ALA A 11 8.72 47.09 16.92
N ARG A 12 7.73 46.93 16.03
CA ARG A 12 7.23 45.62 15.63
C ARG A 12 8.36 44.91 14.90
N TRP A 13 9.00 43.97 15.57
CA TRP A 13 9.86 42.97 14.95
C TRP A 13 9.08 42.21 13.87
N ARG A 14 9.13 42.68 12.62
CA ARG A 14 8.68 41.91 11.45
C ARG A 14 9.75 40.88 11.12
N HIS A 15 9.89 39.86 11.96
CA HIS A 15 10.65 38.67 11.58
C HIS A 15 9.94 38.03 10.39
N GLN A 16 10.61 38.01 9.23
CA GLN A 16 10.12 37.26 8.08
C GLN A 16 10.12 35.79 8.46
N LEU A 17 8.95 35.15 8.33
CA LEU A 17 8.78 33.74 8.65
C LEU A 17 9.58 32.88 7.65
N VAL A 18 10.50 32.07 8.17
CA VAL A 18 11.34 31.16 7.36
C VAL A 18 10.68 29.79 7.34
N VAL A 19 9.83 29.54 6.33
CA VAL A 19 9.04 28.29 6.23
C VAL A 19 9.51 27.33 5.15
N HIS A 20 10.31 27.82 4.19
CA HIS A 20 10.70 27.05 3.03
C HIS A 20 11.41 25.71 3.33
N PRO A 21 12.18 25.50 4.43
CA PRO A 21 12.71 24.17 4.75
C PRO A 21 11.61 23.13 4.97
N LEU A 22 10.54 23.50 5.68
CA LEU A 22 9.41 22.61 5.97
C LEU A 22 8.61 22.33 4.71
N LEU A 23 8.40 23.34 3.86
CA LEU A 23 7.68 23.18 2.59
C LEU A 23 8.48 22.34 1.59
N PHE A 24 9.81 22.45 1.56
CA PHE A 24 10.67 21.56 0.77
C PHE A 24 10.76 20.15 1.34
N ALA A 25 10.58 19.95 2.64
CA ALA A 25 10.42 18.61 3.22
C ALA A 25 9.06 17.99 2.83
N ALA A 26 8.00 18.80 2.80
CA ALA A 26 6.66 18.35 2.44
C ALA A 26 6.48 18.04 0.95
N TRP A 27 7.05 18.87 0.08
CA TRP A 27 6.75 18.86 -1.34
C TRP A 27 7.04 17.52 -2.05
N PRO A 28 8.22 16.87 -1.89
CA PRO A 28 8.50 15.60 -2.57
C PRO A 28 7.50 14.49 -2.23
N VAL A 29 7.05 14.42 -0.97
CA VAL A 29 6.03 13.44 -0.53
C VAL A 29 4.68 13.77 -1.16
N LEU A 30 4.25 15.03 -1.13
CA LEU A 30 3.00 15.47 -1.76
C LEU A 30 3.01 15.25 -3.28
N PHE A 31 4.13 15.51 -3.93
CA PHE A 31 4.30 15.30 -5.36
C PHE A 31 4.22 13.82 -5.71
N LEU A 32 4.94 12.95 -4.97
CA LEU A 32 4.88 11.50 -5.16
C LEU A 32 3.46 10.98 -4.96
N TYR A 33 2.78 11.43 -3.90
CA TYR A 33 1.40 11.04 -3.64
C TYR A 33 0.44 11.53 -4.73
N ALA A 34 0.61 12.76 -5.22
CA ALA A 34 -0.21 13.29 -6.31
C ALA A 34 -0.11 12.43 -7.59
N ARG A 35 1.04 11.81 -7.83
CA ARG A 35 1.27 10.91 -8.98
C ARG A 35 0.75 9.48 -8.76
N ASN A 36 0.67 9.03 -7.51
CA ASN A 36 0.27 7.66 -7.14
C ASN A 36 -1.05 7.61 -6.36
N ILE A 37 -1.87 8.64 -6.47
CA ILE A 37 -3.09 8.84 -5.64
C ILE A 37 -4.14 7.73 -5.78
N GLY A 38 -4.10 7.00 -6.89
CA GLY A 38 -4.98 5.85 -7.15
C GLY A 38 -4.52 4.56 -6.49
N GLU A 39 -3.24 4.46 -6.13
CA GLU A 39 -2.60 3.23 -5.65
C GLU A 39 -2.33 3.35 -4.15
N THR A 40 -1.82 4.50 -3.70
CA THR A 40 -1.45 4.73 -2.29
C THR A 40 -2.64 5.16 -1.41
N PRO A 41 -2.85 4.55 -0.23
CA PRO A 41 -3.77 5.07 0.78
C PRO A 41 -3.37 6.46 1.31
N THR A 42 -4.36 7.33 1.58
CA THR A 42 -4.10 8.68 2.11
C THR A 42 -3.34 8.66 3.44
N TRP A 43 -3.57 7.67 4.29
CA TRP A 43 -2.98 7.62 5.63
C TRP A 43 -1.47 7.34 5.59
N GLU A 44 -0.98 6.56 4.62
CA GLU A 44 0.45 6.33 4.39
C GLU A 44 1.14 7.63 3.96
N ALA A 45 0.54 8.34 3.01
CA ALA A 45 1.04 9.64 2.56
C ALA A 45 1.10 10.67 3.69
N VAL A 46 0.08 10.70 4.56
CA VAL A 46 0.05 11.60 5.73
C VAL A 46 1.12 11.21 6.76
N ARG A 47 1.30 9.90 7.05
CA ARG A 47 2.33 9.40 7.96
C ARG A 47 3.73 9.80 7.48
N LEU A 48 4.02 9.57 6.20
CA LEU A 48 5.32 9.88 5.61
C LEU A 48 5.56 11.40 5.48
N LEU A 49 4.51 12.16 5.19
CA LEU A 49 4.54 13.62 5.19
C LEU A 49 4.87 14.16 6.60
N ALA A 50 4.20 13.64 7.63
CA ALA A 50 4.47 14.03 9.01
C ALA A 50 5.90 13.71 9.41
N TYR A 51 6.40 12.52 9.06
CA TYR A 51 7.78 12.11 9.31
C TYR A 51 8.80 13.05 8.64
N THR A 52 8.67 13.28 7.34
CA THR A 52 9.61 14.11 6.57
C THR A 52 9.60 15.57 7.02
N VAL A 53 8.43 16.13 7.31
CA VAL A 53 8.30 17.50 7.85
C VAL A 53 8.89 17.59 9.26
N ALA A 54 8.69 16.58 10.12
CA ALA A 54 9.27 16.56 11.47
C ALA A 54 10.80 16.49 11.42
N VAL A 55 11.37 15.63 10.57
CA VAL A 55 12.83 15.55 10.35
C VAL A 55 13.36 16.88 9.79
N GLY A 56 12.68 17.46 8.79
CA GLY A 56 13.04 18.77 8.24
C GLY A 56 12.99 19.90 9.27
N ALA A 57 12.00 19.87 10.17
CA ALA A 57 11.88 20.82 11.28
C ALA A 57 13.05 20.68 12.27
N ALA A 58 13.43 19.44 12.61
CA ALA A 58 14.55 19.16 13.50
C ALA A 58 15.88 19.63 12.91
N VAL A 59 16.12 19.38 11.61
CA VAL A 59 17.29 19.87 10.88
C VAL A 59 17.34 21.41 10.90
N PHE A 60 16.21 22.06 10.60
CA PHE A 60 16.13 23.51 10.62
C PHE A 60 16.36 24.10 12.01
N ALA A 61 15.76 23.52 13.05
CA ALA A 61 15.95 23.95 14.43
C ALA A 61 17.42 23.81 14.85
N ALA A 62 18.05 22.67 14.56
CA ALA A 62 19.46 22.45 14.87
C ALA A 62 20.37 23.49 14.20
N LEU A 63 20.18 23.74 12.90
CA LEU A 63 20.96 24.75 12.18
C LEU A 63 20.65 26.18 12.63
N ALA A 64 19.42 26.48 13.03
CA ALA A 64 19.05 27.78 13.59
C ALA A 64 19.76 28.04 14.92
N VAL A 65 19.90 27.02 15.77
CA VAL A 65 20.66 27.11 17.03
C VAL A 65 22.15 27.31 16.77
N VAL A 66 22.73 26.53 15.84
CA VAL A 66 24.18 26.59 15.53
C VAL A 66 24.56 27.91 14.86
N LEU A 67 23.79 28.34 13.85
CA LEU A 67 24.11 29.53 13.07
C LEU A 67 23.62 30.84 13.71
N ARG A 68 22.72 30.73 14.70
CA ARG A 68 22.06 31.87 15.37
C ARG A 68 21.40 32.86 14.41
N ASP A 69 21.07 32.41 13.20
CA ASP A 69 20.46 33.18 12.13
C ASP A 69 19.45 32.29 11.39
N ALA A 70 18.16 32.58 11.56
CA ALA A 70 17.09 31.78 10.98
C ALA A 70 17.09 31.77 9.44
N ARG A 71 17.56 32.84 8.78
CA ARG A 71 17.59 32.89 7.30
C ARG A 71 18.71 32.03 6.75
N ARG A 72 19.91 32.13 7.34
CA ARG A 72 21.03 31.25 6.96
C ARG A 72 20.73 29.79 7.26
N ALA A 73 20.14 29.51 8.42
CA ALA A 73 19.67 28.19 8.78
C ALA A 73 18.63 27.68 7.79
N GLY A 74 17.66 28.52 7.39
CA GLY A 74 16.64 28.14 6.43
C GLY A 74 17.24 27.74 5.09
N MET A 75 18.14 28.56 4.56
CA MET A 75 18.81 28.29 3.29
C MET A 75 19.65 27.01 3.34
N ALA A 76 20.46 26.84 4.40
CA ALA A 76 21.29 25.65 4.59
C ALA A 76 20.43 24.38 4.74
N SER A 77 19.36 24.45 5.55
CA SER A 77 18.43 23.33 5.75
C SER A 77 17.73 22.94 4.45
N SER A 78 17.32 23.92 3.64
CA SER A 78 16.65 23.65 2.37
C SER A 78 17.58 23.00 1.36
N ALA A 79 18.83 23.45 1.29
CA ALA A 79 19.85 22.82 0.45
C ALA A 79 20.09 21.36 0.87
N LEU A 80 20.18 21.10 2.18
CA LEU A 80 20.36 19.75 2.71
C LEU A 80 19.15 18.86 2.43
N ILE A 81 17.94 19.33 2.75
CA ILE A 81 16.68 18.59 2.56
C ILE A 81 16.47 18.26 1.08
N LEU A 82 16.61 19.23 0.18
CA LEU A 82 16.48 18.99 -1.27
C LEU A 82 17.59 18.07 -1.79
N GLY A 83 18.82 18.25 -1.31
CA GLY A 83 19.95 17.36 -1.63
C GLY A 83 19.69 15.90 -1.26
N LEU A 84 19.06 15.67 -0.11
CA LEU A 84 18.69 14.35 0.37
C LEU A 84 17.49 13.76 -0.37
N LEU A 85 16.42 14.55 -0.56
CA LEU A 85 15.13 14.06 -1.06
C LEU A 85 15.03 13.98 -2.60
N LEU A 86 15.95 14.61 -3.34
CA LEU A 86 15.90 14.64 -4.80
C LEU A 86 16.97 13.78 -5.49
N TRP A 87 17.79 13.06 -4.74
CA TRP A 87 18.89 12.27 -5.29
C TRP A 87 18.47 11.27 -6.36
N GLY A 88 17.43 10.47 -6.09
CA GLY A 88 16.95 9.48 -7.05
C GLY A 88 16.42 10.10 -8.33
N HIS A 89 15.91 11.34 -8.29
CA HIS A 89 15.50 12.08 -9.49
C HIS A 89 16.70 12.50 -10.34
N VAL A 90 17.79 12.96 -9.69
CA VAL A 90 19.04 13.31 -10.35
C VAL A 90 19.66 12.07 -11.01
N ARG A 91 19.70 10.95 -10.27
CA ARG A 91 20.14 9.65 -10.76
C ARG A 91 19.30 9.17 -11.95
N ASN A 92 17.98 9.23 -11.86
CA ASN A 92 17.10 8.81 -12.96
C ASN A 92 17.30 9.65 -14.24
N LEU A 93 17.65 10.93 -14.10
CA LEU A 93 17.92 11.81 -15.25
C LEU A 93 19.32 11.60 -15.84
N ALA A 94 20.33 11.40 -15.00
CA ALA A 94 21.74 11.36 -15.40
C ALA A 94 22.29 9.93 -15.58
N GLY A 95 21.52 8.91 -15.24
CA GLY A 95 21.98 7.52 -15.13
C GLY A 95 22.69 7.25 -13.81
N ASP A 96 23.43 6.14 -13.74
CA ASP A 96 24.12 5.69 -12.52
C ASP A 96 25.66 5.62 -12.67
N PRO A 97 26.35 6.67 -13.17
CA PRO A 97 27.80 6.64 -13.22
C PRO A 97 28.40 6.85 -11.82
N THR A 98 29.51 6.17 -11.53
CA THR A 98 30.15 6.15 -10.21
C THR A 98 30.57 7.52 -9.67
N TRP A 99 30.75 8.51 -10.55
CA TRP A 99 31.11 9.88 -10.18
C TRP A 99 29.91 10.79 -9.87
N LEU A 100 28.67 10.36 -10.14
CA LEU A 100 27.48 11.21 -9.97
C LEU A 100 27.22 11.51 -8.50
N LEU A 101 27.29 10.50 -7.63
CA LEU A 101 27.07 10.67 -6.19
C LEU A 101 28.06 11.64 -5.55
N PRO A 102 29.40 11.49 -5.69
CA PRO A 102 30.34 12.44 -5.10
C PRO A 102 30.17 13.86 -5.68
N MET A 103 29.84 13.99 -6.96
CA MET A 103 29.55 15.30 -7.57
C MET A 103 28.28 15.93 -6.98
N TRP A 104 27.22 15.15 -6.80
CA TRP A 104 25.97 15.62 -6.16
C TRP A 104 26.20 16.06 -4.72
N LEU A 105 26.91 15.26 -3.94
CA LEU A 105 27.29 15.61 -2.56
C LEU A 105 28.14 16.89 -2.52
N LEU A 106 29.06 17.07 -3.47
CA LEU A 106 29.84 18.30 -3.59
C LEU A 106 28.93 19.52 -3.85
N VAL A 107 27.96 19.41 -4.76
CA VAL A 107 26.99 20.48 -5.03
C VAL A 107 26.18 20.83 -3.77
N VAL A 108 25.69 19.81 -3.04
CA VAL A 108 24.95 20.02 -1.79
C VAL A 108 25.83 20.73 -0.76
N VAL A 109 27.08 20.30 -0.58
CA VAL A 109 28.04 20.95 0.34
C VAL A 109 28.31 22.39 -0.07
N LEU A 110 28.54 22.67 -1.35
CA LEU A 110 28.77 24.04 -1.85
C LEU A 110 27.55 24.94 -1.62
N CYS A 111 26.33 24.43 -1.82
CA CYS A 111 25.09 25.14 -1.51
C CYS A 111 24.96 25.45 -0.01
N VAL A 112 25.26 24.48 0.86
CA VAL A 112 25.23 24.67 2.32
C VAL A 112 26.29 25.67 2.77
N VAL A 113 27.53 25.54 2.30
CA VAL A 113 28.62 26.49 2.62
C VAL A 113 28.27 27.89 2.11
N GLY A 114 27.75 28.00 0.89
CA GLY A 114 27.26 29.26 0.33
C GLY A 114 26.18 29.89 1.21
N ALA A 115 25.17 29.13 1.61
CA ALA A 115 24.10 29.59 2.51
C ALA A 115 24.62 30.10 3.86
N VAL A 116 25.61 29.41 4.44
CA VAL A 116 26.24 29.80 5.71
C VAL A 116 27.12 31.05 5.57
N ARG A 117 27.84 31.17 4.44
CA ARG A 117 28.80 32.26 4.20
C ARG A 117 28.13 33.53 3.66
N LEU A 118 26.90 33.45 3.16
CA LEU A 118 26.20 34.59 2.58
C LEU A 118 25.89 35.66 3.63
N ARG A 119 26.31 36.90 3.35
CA ARG A 119 26.17 38.05 4.26
C ARG A 119 25.11 39.06 3.83
N SER A 120 24.73 39.09 2.56
CA SER A 120 23.74 40.01 1.96
C SER A 120 22.72 39.24 1.13
N GLY A 121 21.59 39.85 0.79
CA GLY A 121 20.57 39.22 -0.06
C GLY A 121 19.77 38.09 0.61
N LEU A 122 20.00 37.81 1.90
CA LEU A 122 19.34 36.72 2.64
C LEU A 122 17.82 36.90 2.67
N ARG A 123 17.33 38.14 2.71
CA ARG A 123 15.90 38.44 2.75
C ARG A 123 15.23 38.12 1.42
N GLU A 124 15.83 38.56 0.32
CA GLU A 124 15.37 38.35 -1.04
C GLU A 124 15.39 36.85 -1.36
N ALA A 125 16.51 36.16 -1.06
CA ALA A 125 16.63 34.72 -1.22
C ALA A 125 15.59 33.94 -0.41
N THR A 126 15.37 34.29 0.87
CA THR A 126 14.33 33.68 1.71
C THR A 126 12.94 33.88 1.10
N THR A 127 12.67 35.07 0.55
CA THR A 127 11.39 35.38 -0.09
C THR A 127 11.17 34.53 -1.33
N ILE A 128 12.18 34.42 -2.19
CA ILE A 128 12.15 33.61 -3.41
C ILE A 128 11.95 32.14 -3.07
N LEU A 129 12.76 31.58 -2.17
CA LEU A 129 12.65 30.16 -1.77
C LEU A 129 11.30 29.86 -1.13
N THR A 130 10.76 30.77 -0.32
CA THR A 130 9.41 30.65 0.22
C THR A 130 8.37 30.63 -0.89
N GLY A 131 8.43 31.58 -1.83
CA GLY A 131 7.52 31.62 -2.98
C GLY A 131 7.58 30.34 -3.82
N VAL A 132 8.77 29.86 -4.18
CA VAL A 132 8.97 28.62 -4.94
C VAL A 132 8.39 27.42 -4.18
N SER A 133 8.73 27.25 -2.91
CA SER A 133 8.25 26.13 -2.10
C SER A 133 6.73 26.14 -1.92
N VAL A 134 6.10 27.32 -1.77
CA VAL A 134 4.64 27.48 -1.71
C VAL A 134 4.01 27.08 -3.04
N VAL A 135 4.55 27.54 -4.18
CA VAL A 135 4.02 27.18 -5.50
C VAL A 135 4.12 25.67 -5.72
N LEU A 136 5.25 25.05 -5.39
CA LEU A 136 5.45 23.60 -5.53
C LEU A 136 4.45 22.80 -4.69
N VAL A 137 4.26 23.17 -3.42
CA VAL A 137 3.24 22.53 -2.55
C VAL A 137 1.84 22.78 -3.07
N ALA A 138 1.50 24.01 -3.49
CA ALA A 138 0.19 24.36 -4.00
C ALA A 138 -0.16 23.57 -5.27
N LEU A 139 0.79 23.40 -6.19
CA LEU A 139 0.59 22.58 -7.40
C LEU A 139 0.29 21.13 -7.03
N SER A 140 1.06 20.51 -6.13
CA SER A 140 0.80 19.15 -5.67
C SER A 140 -0.57 19.02 -4.99
N LEU A 141 -0.96 19.98 -4.14
CA LEU A 141 -2.27 19.99 -3.48
C LEU A 141 -3.43 20.18 -4.46
N VAL A 142 -3.26 21.01 -5.50
CA VAL A 142 -4.26 21.18 -6.56
C VAL A 142 -4.44 19.88 -7.33
N THR A 143 -3.36 19.17 -7.66
CA THR A 143 -3.45 17.86 -8.32
C THR A 143 -4.15 16.82 -7.44
N ILE A 144 -3.81 16.77 -6.14
CA ILE A 144 -4.47 15.88 -5.17
C ILE A 144 -5.96 16.21 -5.07
N TRP A 145 -6.30 17.50 -4.97
CA TRP A 145 -7.67 17.98 -4.92
C TRP A 145 -8.44 17.58 -6.18
N GLN A 146 -7.90 17.85 -7.38
CA GLN A 146 -8.55 17.50 -8.64
C GLN A 146 -8.80 15.99 -8.79
N ALA A 147 -7.90 15.16 -8.27
CA ALA A 147 -8.06 13.70 -8.31
C ALA A 147 -9.12 13.18 -7.32
N LYS A 148 -9.21 13.76 -6.12
CA LYS A 148 -10.14 13.30 -5.06
C LYS A 148 -11.47 14.04 -5.03
N ALA A 149 -11.53 15.28 -5.50
CA ALA A 149 -12.75 16.09 -5.48
C ALA A 149 -13.93 15.40 -6.19
N PRO A 150 -13.77 14.73 -7.35
CA PRO A 150 -14.88 13.98 -7.95
C PRO A 150 -15.41 12.86 -7.06
N ALA A 151 -14.54 12.16 -6.31
CA ALA A 151 -14.96 11.11 -5.39
C ALA A 151 -15.63 11.67 -4.12
N LEU A 152 -15.24 12.88 -3.68
CA LEU A 152 -15.84 13.58 -2.53
C LEU A 152 -17.14 14.32 -2.91
N ALA A 153 -17.21 14.86 -4.13
CA ALA A 153 -18.31 15.70 -4.64
C ALA A 153 -19.36 14.90 -5.41
N ALA A 154 -18.99 13.75 -5.97
CA ALA A 154 -19.92 12.64 -5.95
C ALA A 154 -20.16 12.40 -4.45
N ALA A 155 -21.22 13.01 -3.92
CA ALA A 155 -21.82 12.57 -2.69
C ALA A 155 -21.85 11.02 -2.71
N PRO A 156 -22.18 10.34 -1.61
CA PRO A 156 -23.10 9.24 -1.81
C PRO A 156 -24.36 9.84 -2.47
N ALA A 157 -24.32 10.24 -3.76
CA ALA A 157 -25.33 9.87 -4.70
C ALA A 157 -25.53 8.44 -4.32
N SER A 158 -26.69 8.22 -3.73
CA SER A 158 -27.24 6.96 -3.39
C SER A 158 -26.93 6.00 -4.55
N VAL A 159 -25.74 5.37 -4.54
CA VAL A 159 -25.70 3.93 -4.40
C VAL A 159 -26.73 3.76 -3.31
N PRO A 160 -27.98 3.32 -3.62
CA PRO A 160 -28.97 3.11 -2.58
C PRO A 160 -28.17 2.54 -1.45
N ALA A 161 -28.20 3.24 -0.32
CA ALA A 161 -27.22 3.02 0.69
C ALA A 161 -27.18 1.50 0.93
N ALA A 162 -26.27 1.05 1.76
CA ALA A 162 -26.63 -0.13 2.52
C ALA A 162 -27.94 0.07 3.36
N GLU A 163 -28.95 0.83 2.92
CA GLU A 163 -30.38 0.79 3.25
C GLU A 163 -31.07 -0.47 2.69
N ASP A 164 -30.65 -1.04 1.55
CA ASP A 164 -31.26 -2.32 1.10
C ASP A 164 -30.63 -3.56 1.75
N LEU A 165 -29.52 -3.37 2.46
CA LEU A 165 -28.95 -4.35 3.37
C LEU A 165 -28.45 -3.62 4.62
N GLU A 166 -29.33 -2.87 5.29
CA GLU A 166 -29.30 -2.91 6.75
C GLU A 166 -29.46 -4.41 7.02
N PRO A 167 -28.40 -5.13 7.44
CA PRO A 167 -28.59 -6.52 7.74
C PRO A 167 -29.68 -6.49 8.81
N ARG A 168 -30.85 -7.07 8.50
CA ARG A 168 -31.75 -7.53 9.53
C ARG A 168 -30.96 -8.61 10.25
N VAL A 169 -30.05 -8.18 11.13
CA VAL A 169 -29.35 -9.03 12.06
C VAL A 169 -30.43 -9.39 13.05
N GLY A 170 -31.24 -10.36 12.64
CA GLY A 170 -32.06 -11.08 13.59
C GLY A 170 -31.14 -11.69 14.65
N PRO A 171 -31.69 -12.08 15.80
CA PRO A 171 -30.98 -12.94 16.73
C PRO A 171 -30.38 -14.13 15.97
N TRP A 172 -29.24 -14.64 16.42
CA TRP A 172 -28.73 -15.91 15.92
C TRP A 172 -29.87 -16.93 15.90
N SER A 173 -30.27 -17.37 14.71
CA SER A 173 -31.43 -18.26 14.53
C SER A 173 -31.18 -19.67 15.07
N SER A 174 -29.96 -19.96 15.51
CA SER A 174 -29.51 -21.22 16.08
C SER A 174 -28.83 -20.96 17.42
N GLY A 175 -29.23 -21.67 18.47
CA GLY A 175 -28.59 -21.64 19.80
C GLY A 175 -27.19 -22.25 19.85
N GLY A 176 -26.40 -22.12 18.79
CA GLY A 176 -25.00 -22.54 18.72
C GLY A 176 -24.05 -21.33 18.82
N SER A 177 -22.83 -21.58 19.26
CA SER A 177 -21.75 -20.58 19.27
C SER A 177 -21.43 -20.11 17.85
N PRO A 178 -21.08 -18.82 17.64
CA PRO A 178 -20.63 -18.36 16.34
C PRO A 178 -19.35 -19.11 15.94
N ARG A 179 -19.32 -19.60 14.70
CA ARG A 179 -18.19 -20.33 14.10
C ARG A 179 -17.30 -19.35 13.34
N ASP A 180 -15.99 -19.58 13.33
CA ASP A 180 -15.08 -18.76 12.52
C ASP A 180 -15.43 -18.84 11.02
N ILE A 181 -15.13 -17.78 10.28
CA ILE A 181 -15.38 -17.67 8.85
C ILE A 181 -14.06 -17.40 8.14
N TYR A 182 -13.62 -18.31 7.27
CA TYR A 182 -12.47 -18.15 6.40
C TYR A 182 -12.93 -17.93 4.97
N TYR A 183 -12.65 -16.75 4.42
CA TYR A 183 -12.85 -16.43 3.02
C TYR A 183 -11.49 -16.28 2.33
N LEU A 184 -11.07 -17.35 1.66
CA LEU A 184 -9.77 -17.49 1.02
C LEU A 184 -9.96 -17.27 -0.47
N ILE A 185 -9.18 -16.36 -1.06
CA ILE A 185 -9.17 -16.12 -2.50
C ILE A 185 -7.77 -16.38 -3.05
N PHE A 186 -7.67 -17.29 -4.02
CA PHE A 186 -6.42 -17.66 -4.67
C PHE A 186 -6.30 -16.95 -6.04
N ASP A 187 -5.30 -16.09 -6.20
CA ASP A 187 -5.14 -15.26 -7.39
C ASP A 187 -4.75 -16.09 -8.61
N ARG A 188 -5.45 -15.86 -9.72
CA ARG A 188 -5.37 -16.63 -10.97
C ARG A 188 -5.55 -18.13 -10.77
N TYR A 189 -6.32 -18.57 -9.77
CA TYR A 189 -6.76 -19.95 -9.67
C TYR A 189 -7.93 -20.20 -10.66
N PRO A 190 -7.79 -21.09 -11.66
CA PRO A 190 -8.79 -21.31 -12.69
C PRO A 190 -9.72 -22.47 -12.33
N SER A 191 -10.88 -22.57 -12.99
CA SER A 191 -11.76 -23.72 -12.85
C SER A 191 -11.12 -25.01 -13.36
N GLU A 192 -11.54 -26.16 -12.82
CA GLU A 192 -11.09 -27.49 -13.26
C GLU A 192 -11.30 -27.68 -14.78
N LYS A 193 -12.44 -27.21 -15.30
CA LYS A 193 -12.73 -27.20 -16.74
C LYS A 193 -11.64 -26.49 -17.54
N ASN A 194 -11.23 -25.30 -17.12
CA ASN A 194 -10.21 -24.51 -17.81
C ASN A 194 -8.80 -25.10 -17.66
N MET A 195 -8.47 -25.68 -16.51
CA MET A 195 -7.21 -26.43 -16.34
C MET A 195 -7.12 -27.59 -17.33
N ARG A 196 -8.19 -28.37 -17.46
CA ARG A 196 -8.21 -29.51 -18.37
C ARG A 196 -8.17 -29.08 -19.84
N SER A 197 -9.01 -28.13 -20.26
CA SER A 197 -9.15 -27.75 -21.67
C SER A 197 -8.00 -26.89 -22.21
N HIS A 198 -7.39 -26.05 -21.37
CA HIS A 198 -6.36 -25.09 -21.81
C HIS A 198 -4.95 -25.43 -21.35
N LEU A 199 -4.80 -26.16 -20.23
CA LEU A 199 -3.49 -26.51 -19.67
C LEU A 199 -3.18 -28.01 -19.76
N GLY A 200 -4.16 -28.85 -20.12
CA GLY A 200 -4.00 -30.31 -20.15
C GLY A 200 -3.75 -30.91 -18.77
N TYR A 201 -4.16 -30.22 -17.70
CA TYR A 201 -4.00 -30.66 -16.32
C TYR A 201 -5.35 -31.06 -15.72
N ASP A 202 -5.41 -32.29 -15.20
CA ASP A 202 -6.56 -32.80 -14.47
C ASP A 202 -6.40 -32.54 -12.96
N ASN A 203 -7.26 -31.65 -12.43
CA ASN A 203 -7.26 -31.25 -11.02
C ASN A 203 -8.31 -32.00 -10.19
N HIS A 204 -8.97 -33.02 -10.76
CA HIS A 204 -10.09 -33.71 -10.13
C HIS A 204 -9.76 -34.35 -8.77
N SER A 205 -8.50 -34.78 -8.57
CA SER A 205 -8.06 -35.35 -7.29
C SER A 205 -8.19 -34.35 -6.14
N PHE A 206 -7.92 -33.07 -6.38
CA PHE A 206 -8.01 -32.02 -5.37
C PHE A 206 -9.47 -31.66 -5.09
N THR A 207 -10.29 -31.47 -6.12
CA THR A 207 -11.71 -31.17 -5.95
C THR A 207 -12.47 -32.31 -5.28
N SER A 208 -12.13 -33.56 -5.59
CA SER A 208 -12.66 -34.74 -4.88
C SER A 208 -12.24 -34.79 -3.41
N ASP A 209 -11.04 -34.30 -3.09
CA ASP A 209 -10.58 -34.20 -1.70
C ASP A 209 -11.39 -33.19 -0.90
N LEU A 210 -11.67 -32.02 -1.48
CA LEU A 210 -12.57 -31.02 -0.89
C LEU A 210 -13.96 -31.61 -0.64
N GLN A 211 -14.53 -32.34 -1.61
CA GLN A 211 -15.82 -33.00 -1.44
C GLN A 211 -15.83 -34.02 -0.29
N ARG A 212 -14.78 -34.84 -0.17
CA ARG A 212 -14.64 -35.78 0.95
C ARG A 212 -14.55 -35.09 2.32
N ARG A 213 -14.02 -33.87 2.37
CA ARG A 213 -13.99 -33.01 3.56
C ARG A 213 -15.33 -32.31 3.84
N GLY A 214 -16.34 -32.51 3.01
CA GLY A 214 -17.68 -31.93 3.16
C GLY A 214 -17.88 -30.61 2.42
N PHE A 215 -16.93 -30.17 1.58
CA PHE A 215 -17.12 -28.97 0.78
C PHE A 215 -18.09 -29.20 -0.38
N TYR A 216 -18.91 -28.19 -0.65
CA TYR A 216 -19.63 -28.08 -1.90
C TYR A 216 -18.71 -27.49 -2.99
N VAL A 217 -18.43 -28.26 -4.04
CA VAL A 217 -17.62 -27.81 -5.18
C VAL A 217 -18.52 -27.28 -6.29
N ALA A 218 -18.53 -25.96 -6.47
CA ALA A 218 -19.29 -25.27 -7.51
C ALA A 218 -18.55 -25.25 -8.85
N ALA A 219 -18.53 -26.38 -9.56
CA ALA A 219 -17.70 -26.58 -10.77
C ALA A 219 -17.96 -25.58 -11.91
N ASP A 220 -19.18 -25.05 -12.01
CA ASP A 220 -19.60 -24.09 -13.04
C ASP A 220 -19.65 -22.64 -12.54
N SER A 221 -19.06 -22.35 -11.38
CA SER A 221 -18.97 -20.98 -10.86
C SER A 221 -18.07 -20.08 -11.71
N THR A 222 -18.37 -18.78 -11.70
CA THR A 222 -17.61 -17.76 -12.42
C THR A 222 -17.35 -16.56 -11.51
N ALA A 223 -16.18 -15.94 -11.63
CA ALA A 223 -15.94 -14.64 -11.02
C ALA A 223 -16.87 -13.57 -11.62
N ASN A 224 -17.32 -12.63 -10.80
CA ASN A 224 -18.19 -11.54 -11.24
C ASN A 224 -17.51 -10.63 -12.27
N TYR A 225 -16.18 -10.50 -12.18
CA TYR A 225 -15.37 -9.67 -13.07
C TYR A 225 -13.99 -10.30 -13.31
N LEU A 226 -13.39 -9.97 -14.45
CA LEU A 226 -12.12 -10.56 -14.91
C LEU A 226 -10.88 -10.10 -14.13
N LYS A 227 -10.88 -8.85 -13.62
CA LYS A 227 -9.71 -8.27 -12.95
C LYS A 227 -9.84 -8.36 -11.43
N THR A 228 -8.73 -8.60 -10.74
CA THR A 228 -8.64 -8.79 -9.29
C THR A 228 -9.38 -7.71 -8.52
N ALA A 229 -9.05 -6.43 -8.75
CA ALA A 229 -9.71 -5.31 -8.06
C ALA A 229 -11.24 -5.33 -8.25
N THR A 230 -11.73 -5.48 -9.48
CA THR A 230 -13.18 -5.52 -9.76
C THR A 230 -13.87 -6.77 -9.19
N SER A 231 -13.21 -7.93 -9.24
CA SER A 231 -13.74 -9.20 -8.72
C SER A 231 -13.90 -9.13 -7.21
N LEU A 232 -12.82 -8.75 -6.51
CA LEU A 232 -12.81 -8.60 -5.06
C LEU A 232 -13.74 -7.49 -4.58
N SER A 233 -13.74 -6.32 -5.23
CA SER A 233 -14.65 -5.22 -4.87
C SER A 233 -16.11 -5.65 -5.01
N SER A 234 -16.46 -6.47 -6.00
CA SER A 234 -17.81 -6.99 -6.17
C SER A 234 -18.18 -8.00 -5.08
N SER A 235 -17.35 -9.03 -4.88
CA SER A 235 -17.64 -10.12 -3.94
C SER A 235 -17.69 -9.62 -2.48
N LEU A 236 -16.73 -8.78 -2.07
CA LEU A 236 -16.68 -8.25 -0.70
C LEU A 236 -17.78 -7.22 -0.42
N ASN A 237 -18.36 -6.62 -1.46
CA ASN A 237 -19.50 -5.70 -1.33
C ASN A 237 -20.84 -6.32 -1.71
N LEU A 238 -20.89 -7.65 -1.90
CA LEU A 238 -22.11 -8.41 -2.13
C LEU A 238 -22.98 -7.84 -3.27
N ARG A 239 -22.34 -7.23 -4.28
CA ARG A 239 -23.03 -6.53 -5.37
C ARG A 239 -22.23 -6.52 -6.65
N TYR A 240 -22.94 -6.43 -7.78
CA TYR A 240 -22.30 -6.09 -9.05
C TYR A 240 -21.91 -4.60 -9.09
N LEU A 241 -20.88 -4.31 -9.88
CA LEU A 241 -20.30 -2.98 -10.11
C LEU A 241 -20.86 -2.32 -11.39
N THR A 242 -22.12 -2.62 -11.73
CA THR A 242 -22.77 -2.16 -12.97
C THR A 242 -23.01 -0.65 -13.01
N ASP A 243 -22.93 0.03 -11.86
CA ASP A 243 -23.06 1.48 -11.67
C ASP A 243 -21.74 2.25 -11.86
N MET A 244 -20.59 1.57 -11.75
CA MET A 244 -19.27 2.19 -11.82
C MET A 244 -19.00 2.90 -13.16
N PRO A 245 -19.32 2.33 -14.34
CA PRO A 245 -19.02 2.98 -15.61
C PRO A 245 -19.81 4.28 -15.85
N GLN A 246 -21.02 4.38 -15.30
CA GLN A 246 -21.85 5.58 -15.37
C GLN A 246 -21.33 6.66 -14.41
N ARG A 247 -20.84 6.25 -13.23
CA ARG A 247 -20.35 7.17 -12.20
C ARG A 247 -18.93 7.70 -12.46
N TYR A 248 -18.05 6.87 -13.03
CA TYR A 248 -16.62 7.20 -13.17
C TYR A 248 -16.13 7.20 -14.64
N GLY A 249 -17.01 6.88 -15.59
CA GLY A 249 -16.67 6.76 -17.01
C GLY A 249 -16.20 5.36 -17.40
N ARG A 250 -16.47 4.96 -18.65
CA ARG A 250 -16.17 3.61 -19.15
C ARG A 250 -14.68 3.37 -19.44
N ASN A 251 -13.93 4.43 -19.74
CA ASN A 251 -12.53 4.39 -20.17
C ASN A 251 -11.65 5.16 -19.19
N THR A 252 -11.80 4.87 -17.91
CA THR A 252 -10.98 5.50 -16.86
C THR A 252 -9.89 4.54 -16.39
N GLY A 253 -8.67 5.04 -16.25
CA GLY A 253 -7.58 4.33 -15.54
C GLY A 253 -7.65 4.52 -14.03
N ASN A 254 -8.62 5.28 -13.52
CA ASN A 254 -8.75 5.57 -12.10
C ASN A 254 -9.31 4.35 -11.34
N VAL A 255 -8.42 3.62 -10.67
CA VAL A 255 -8.77 2.46 -9.83
C VAL A 255 -9.17 2.84 -8.40
N LEU A 256 -9.05 4.11 -8.00
CA LEU A 256 -9.31 4.58 -6.64
C LEU A 256 -10.70 4.16 -6.12
N PRO A 257 -11.80 4.26 -6.88
CA PRO A 257 -13.12 3.83 -6.40
C PRO A 257 -13.18 2.34 -6.03
N LEU A 258 -12.43 1.49 -6.74
CA LEU A 258 -12.36 0.06 -6.44
C LEU A 258 -11.58 -0.18 -5.14
N TYR A 259 -10.47 0.54 -4.97
CA TYR A 259 -9.64 0.41 -3.76
C TYR A 259 -10.37 0.93 -2.52
N GLU A 260 -11.20 1.97 -2.65
CA GLU A 260 -12.10 2.41 -1.59
C GLU A 260 -13.14 1.33 -1.23
N LEU A 261 -13.70 0.65 -2.23
CA LEU A 261 -14.59 -0.49 -2.01
C LEU A 261 -13.89 -1.68 -1.35
N LEU A 262 -12.59 -1.90 -1.59
CA LEU A 262 -11.81 -2.95 -0.94
C LEU A 262 -11.46 -2.59 0.52
N ARG A 263 -11.07 -1.34 0.77
CA ARG A 263 -10.66 -0.85 2.10
C ARG A 263 -11.84 -0.67 3.06
N ASN A 264 -13.05 -0.47 2.54
CA ASN A 264 -14.27 -0.30 3.34
C ASN A 264 -15.41 -1.16 2.78
N HIS A 265 -15.23 -2.48 2.82
CA HIS A 265 -16.15 -3.41 2.18
C HIS A 265 -17.34 -3.79 3.08
N GLN A 266 -18.46 -4.11 2.45
CA GLN A 266 -19.72 -4.39 3.14
C GLN A 266 -19.67 -5.66 4.00
N LEU A 267 -19.06 -6.74 3.51
CA LEU A 267 -19.00 -8.03 4.21
C LEU A 267 -18.33 -7.90 5.58
N GLY A 268 -17.17 -7.23 5.64
CA GLY A 268 -16.46 -6.98 6.88
C GLY A 268 -17.28 -6.12 7.84
N ARG A 269 -18.03 -5.13 7.33
CA ARG A 269 -18.87 -4.26 8.19
C ARG A 269 -20.02 -5.04 8.80
N ILE A 270 -20.63 -5.93 8.02
CA ILE A 270 -21.72 -6.81 8.47
C ILE A 270 -21.20 -7.75 9.56
N LEU A 271 -20.06 -8.41 9.35
CA LEU A 271 -19.54 -9.41 10.29
C LEU A 271 -19.01 -8.76 11.59
N LYS A 272 -18.32 -7.62 11.50
CA LYS A 272 -17.92 -6.86 12.69
C LYS A 272 -19.12 -6.43 13.55
N ARG A 273 -20.22 -5.97 12.92
CA ARG A 273 -21.47 -5.67 13.65
C ARG A 273 -22.11 -6.89 14.31
N ARG A 274 -21.80 -8.11 13.85
CA ARG A 274 -22.23 -9.37 14.48
C ARG A 274 -21.27 -9.88 15.57
N GLY A 275 -20.25 -9.09 15.92
CA GLY A 275 -19.29 -9.43 16.98
C GLY A 275 -18.08 -10.22 16.50
N TYR A 276 -17.85 -10.34 15.19
CA TYR A 276 -16.64 -10.97 14.66
C TYR A 276 -15.47 -9.98 14.71
N SER A 277 -14.29 -10.49 15.07
CA SER A 277 -13.02 -9.80 14.82
C SER A 277 -12.64 -9.98 13.34
N TYR A 278 -12.42 -8.89 12.61
CA TYR A 278 -12.00 -8.95 11.22
C TYR A 278 -10.47 -9.12 11.14
N VAL A 279 -10.02 -10.27 10.65
CA VAL A 279 -8.62 -10.58 10.36
C VAL A 279 -8.38 -10.47 8.86
N HIS A 280 -7.42 -9.64 8.46
CA HIS A 280 -6.99 -9.48 7.08
C HIS A 280 -5.61 -10.10 6.90
N ILE A 281 -5.49 -11.08 6.01
CA ILE A 281 -4.20 -11.65 5.63
C ILE A 281 -3.75 -11.02 4.33
N GLY A 282 -2.74 -10.17 4.46
CA GLY A 282 -2.23 -9.31 3.41
C GLY A 282 -1.53 -10.06 2.30
N ALA A 283 -1.71 -9.57 1.07
CA ALA A 283 -0.93 -9.93 -0.11
C ALA A 283 0.19 -8.92 -0.35
N TRP A 284 1.24 -9.24 -1.11
CA TRP A 284 2.21 -8.20 -1.51
C TRP A 284 1.61 -7.16 -2.49
N TRP A 285 0.39 -7.38 -3.01
CA TRP A 285 -0.32 -6.40 -3.83
C TRP A 285 -1.03 -5.35 -2.96
N ASP A 286 -0.67 -4.07 -3.15
CA ASP A 286 -1.18 -2.89 -2.41
C ASP A 286 -2.70 -2.87 -2.17
N GLY A 287 -3.51 -3.35 -3.11
CA GLY A 287 -4.97 -3.33 -3.00
C GLY A 287 -5.53 -4.18 -1.84
N THR A 288 -4.77 -5.18 -1.40
CA THR A 288 -5.08 -6.06 -0.26
C THR A 288 -3.84 -6.38 0.56
N GLN A 289 -2.86 -5.47 0.62
CA GLN A 289 -1.69 -5.64 1.48
C GLN A 289 -2.08 -5.43 2.94
N SER A 290 -2.89 -4.42 3.18
CA SER A 290 -3.51 -4.17 4.47
C SER A 290 -4.93 -3.66 4.28
N ASN A 291 -5.73 -3.75 5.34
CA ASN A 291 -7.06 -3.21 5.38
C ASN A 291 -7.29 -2.39 6.66
N PRO A 292 -7.59 -1.08 6.55
CA PRO A 292 -7.81 -0.22 7.71
C PRO A 292 -9.10 -0.58 8.48
N GLN A 293 -9.99 -1.36 7.90
CA GLN A 293 -11.19 -1.87 8.56
C GLN A 293 -10.91 -3.09 9.46
N ALA A 294 -9.78 -3.77 9.25
CA ALA A 294 -9.42 -4.97 10.00
C ALA A 294 -9.00 -4.66 11.44
N ASP A 295 -9.35 -5.56 12.34
CA ASP A 295 -8.90 -5.53 13.74
C ASP A 295 -7.47 -6.09 13.87
N ALA A 296 -7.08 -6.99 12.95
CA ALA A 296 -5.72 -7.47 12.80
C ALA A 296 -5.36 -7.56 11.31
N ASN A 297 -4.19 -7.03 10.95
CA ASN A 297 -3.54 -7.27 9.66
C ASN A 297 -2.38 -8.24 9.92
N LEU A 298 -2.45 -9.43 9.34
CA LEU A 298 -1.45 -10.49 9.48
C LEU A 298 -0.81 -10.79 8.12
N GLY A 299 0.38 -11.38 8.14
CA GLY A 299 1.13 -11.76 6.94
C GLY A 299 2.37 -10.90 6.75
N TYR A 300 2.88 -10.95 5.52
CA TYR A 300 4.19 -10.43 5.16
C TYR A 300 4.27 -8.91 5.29
N ASP A 301 5.01 -8.42 6.29
CA ASP A 301 5.24 -6.99 6.55
C ASP A 301 6.23 -6.41 5.53
N LEU A 302 5.71 -6.12 4.34
CA LEU A 302 6.45 -5.40 3.31
C LEU A 302 6.28 -3.90 3.48
N GLU A 303 7.39 -3.19 3.35
CA GLU A 303 7.36 -1.76 3.03
C GLU A 303 6.46 -1.55 1.79
N SER A 304 5.54 -0.59 1.86
CA SER A 304 4.60 -0.35 0.76
C SER A 304 5.31 0.15 -0.49
N ASP A 305 4.72 -0.07 -1.67
CA ASP A 305 5.28 0.43 -2.93
C ASP A 305 5.50 1.95 -2.89
N PHE A 306 4.67 2.67 -2.13
CA PHE A 306 4.82 4.10 -1.91
C PHE A 306 6.05 4.47 -1.07
N GLU A 307 6.32 3.75 0.02
CA GLU A 307 7.50 3.96 0.86
C GLU A 307 8.78 3.56 0.14
N ILE A 308 8.76 2.44 -0.60
CA ILE A 308 9.83 2.03 -1.50
C ILE A 308 10.11 3.14 -2.52
N ALA A 309 9.07 3.62 -3.24
CA ALA A 309 9.21 4.67 -4.24
C ALA A 309 9.75 5.96 -3.64
N TRP A 310 9.29 6.34 -2.44
CA TRP A 310 9.84 7.49 -1.73
C TRP A 310 11.32 7.28 -1.41
N ARG A 311 11.70 6.15 -0.80
CA ARG A 311 13.10 5.86 -0.46
C ARG A 311 13.99 5.91 -1.70
N GLU A 312 13.54 5.33 -2.81
CA GLU A 312 14.23 5.34 -4.11
C GLU A 312 14.51 6.75 -4.65
N THR A 313 13.68 7.73 -4.30
CA THR A 313 13.91 9.13 -4.68
C THR A 313 14.93 9.85 -3.81
N THR A 314 15.34 9.26 -2.68
CA THR A 314 16.23 9.89 -1.68
C THR A 314 17.63 9.27 -1.65
N LEU A 315 18.57 9.95 -0.98
CA LEU A 315 19.89 9.40 -0.65
C LEU A 315 19.83 8.14 0.23
N LEU A 316 18.69 7.83 0.87
CA LEU A 316 18.52 6.57 1.61
C LEU A 316 18.58 5.35 0.68
N SER A 317 18.33 5.52 -0.62
CA SER A 317 18.47 4.44 -1.60
C SER A 317 19.91 3.95 -1.79
N GLU A 318 20.90 4.67 -1.25
CA GLU A 318 22.30 4.22 -1.19
C GLU A 318 22.60 3.39 0.08
N LEU A 319 21.65 3.33 1.04
CA LEU A 319 21.75 2.57 2.28
C LEU A 319 21.05 1.21 2.14
N GLY A 320 21.56 0.35 1.26
CA GLY A 320 21.04 -1.00 1.04
C GLY A 320 20.84 -1.34 -0.43
N LYS A 321 20.35 -2.55 -0.71
CA LYS A 321 19.96 -2.92 -2.07
C LYS A 321 18.55 -2.39 -2.36
N ARG A 322 18.46 -1.60 -3.42
CA ARG A 322 17.20 -1.20 -4.05
C ARG A 322 16.49 -2.41 -4.63
N PRO A 323 15.14 -2.43 -4.76
CA PRO A 323 14.44 -3.50 -5.47
C PRO A 323 14.95 -3.71 -6.90
N SER A 324 15.36 -2.62 -7.57
CA SER A 324 15.98 -2.66 -8.91
C SER A 324 17.39 -3.26 -8.94
N GLN A 325 18.07 -3.33 -7.79
CA GLN A 325 19.38 -3.95 -7.63
C GLN A 325 19.30 -5.40 -7.15
N LEU A 326 18.12 -5.86 -6.71
CA LEU A 326 17.90 -7.26 -6.42
C LEU A 326 18.05 -8.05 -7.72
N SER A 327 18.83 -9.11 -7.66
CA SER A 327 18.87 -10.11 -8.72
C SER A 327 17.48 -10.72 -8.91
N GLY A 328 17.23 -11.27 -10.10
CA GLY A 328 15.98 -11.95 -10.40
C GLY A 328 15.63 -13.05 -9.39
N ASP A 329 16.63 -13.77 -8.88
CA ASP A 329 16.41 -14.80 -7.86
C ASP A 329 16.10 -14.21 -6.48
N GLU A 330 16.70 -13.08 -6.11
CA GLU A 330 16.38 -12.38 -4.86
C GLU A 330 14.92 -11.91 -4.86
N GLN A 331 14.45 -11.27 -5.93
CA GLN A 331 13.03 -10.88 -6.06
C GLN A 331 12.10 -12.10 -5.96
N ARG A 332 12.46 -13.20 -6.64
CA ARG A 332 11.70 -14.45 -6.57
C ARG A 332 11.68 -15.08 -5.17
N ARG A 333 12.74 -14.91 -4.37
CA ARG A 333 12.75 -15.38 -2.98
C ARG A 333 11.76 -14.62 -2.12
N VAL A 334 11.64 -13.30 -2.29
CA VAL A 334 10.62 -12.49 -1.61
C VAL A 334 9.21 -13.04 -1.88
N HIS A 335 8.90 -13.42 -3.13
CA HIS A 335 7.61 -14.04 -3.46
C HIS A 335 7.44 -15.45 -2.86
N TYR A 336 8.52 -16.25 -2.79
CA TYR A 336 8.50 -17.58 -2.20
C TYR A 336 8.23 -17.50 -0.69
N ASP A 337 8.99 -16.66 0.03
CA ASP A 337 8.88 -16.50 1.47
C ASP A 337 7.54 -15.85 1.84
N GLY A 338 7.13 -14.81 1.12
CA GLY A 338 5.84 -14.14 1.35
C GLY A 338 4.64 -15.07 1.17
N ALA A 339 4.66 -15.96 0.18
CA ALA A 339 3.58 -16.93 -0.01
C ALA A 339 3.47 -17.93 1.15
N LEU A 340 4.61 -18.42 1.67
CA LEU A 340 4.60 -19.31 2.85
C LEU A 340 4.14 -18.57 4.11
N GLU A 341 4.55 -17.31 4.28
CA GLU A 341 4.14 -16.50 5.42
C GLU A 341 2.63 -16.21 5.43
N GLN A 342 1.98 -16.07 4.27
CA GLN A 342 0.52 -15.97 4.21
C GLN A 342 -0.18 -17.23 4.80
N PHE A 343 0.40 -18.42 4.62
CA PHE A 343 -0.13 -19.65 5.21
C PHE A 343 0.19 -19.74 6.72
N GLU A 344 1.33 -19.24 7.18
CA GLU A 344 1.61 -19.11 8.62
C GLU A 344 0.70 -18.08 9.30
N ALA A 345 0.35 -17.01 8.60
CA ALA A 345 -0.64 -16.04 9.06
C ALA A 345 -2.05 -16.65 9.19
N LEU A 346 -2.42 -17.56 8.28
CA LEU A 346 -3.66 -18.35 8.41
C LEU A 346 -3.65 -19.20 9.68
N ARG A 347 -2.53 -19.87 9.99
CA ARG A 347 -2.36 -20.64 11.23
C ARG A 347 -2.43 -19.75 12.47
N THR A 348 -1.86 -18.55 12.39
CA THR A 348 -1.94 -17.56 13.48
C THR A 348 -3.39 -17.13 13.72
N ALA A 349 -4.17 -16.92 12.66
CA ALA A 349 -5.58 -16.56 12.76
C ALA A 349 -6.41 -17.65 13.48
N MET A 350 -6.07 -18.94 13.31
CA MET A 350 -6.75 -20.06 14.00
C MET A 350 -6.64 -19.98 15.53
N ALA A 351 -5.58 -19.37 16.05
CA ALA A 351 -5.34 -19.26 17.49
C ALA A 351 -5.95 -17.98 18.11
N MET A 352 -6.61 -17.14 17.31
CA MET A 352 -7.17 -15.88 17.80
C MET A 352 -8.43 -16.11 18.64
N PRO A 353 -8.65 -15.32 19.70
CA PRO A 353 -9.79 -15.50 20.58
C PRO A 353 -11.09 -14.95 19.99
N GLY A 354 -12.19 -15.66 20.25
CA GLY A 354 -13.52 -15.28 19.80
C GLY A 354 -13.76 -15.53 18.30
N PRO A 355 -14.98 -15.29 17.81
CA PRO A 355 -15.30 -15.55 16.41
C PRO A 355 -14.56 -14.59 15.48
N THR A 356 -13.84 -15.15 14.51
CA THR A 356 -13.04 -14.42 13.54
C THR A 356 -13.65 -14.49 12.15
N PHE A 357 -13.61 -13.38 11.44
CA PHE A 357 -13.78 -13.36 9.99
C PHE A 357 -12.41 -13.12 9.38
N THR A 358 -11.83 -14.17 8.80
CA THR A 358 -10.52 -14.15 8.17
C THR A 358 -10.69 -14.03 6.66
N PHE A 359 -10.28 -12.91 6.09
CA PHE A 359 -10.15 -12.75 4.65
C PHE A 359 -8.68 -12.85 4.25
N ALA A 360 -8.37 -13.75 3.32
CA ALA A 360 -7.01 -13.91 2.79
C ALA A 360 -7.03 -13.81 1.26
N HIS A 361 -6.23 -12.90 0.71
CA HIS A 361 -5.95 -12.86 -0.72
C HIS A 361 -4.57 -13.46 -0.97
N ILE A 362 -4.52 -14.71 -1.38
CA ILE A 362 -3.29 -15.49 -1.54
C ILE A 362 -2.88 -15.43 -3.01
N LEU A 363 -1.66 -14.97 -3.28
CA LEU A 363 -1.21 -14.72 -4.65
C LEU A 363 -0.70 -15.98 -5.38
N LEU A 364 -1.03 -17.16 -4.87
CA LEU A 364 -0.80 -18.42 -5.56
C LEU A 364 -2.07 -18.84 -6.33
N PRO A 365 -1.94 -19.40 -7.55
CA PRO A 365 -0.71 -19.75 -8.27
C PRO A 365 -0.19 -18.65 -9.23
N HIS A 366 -0.44 -17.36 -8.99
CA HIS A 366 0.05 -16.26 -9.83
C HIS A 366 1.59 -16.29 -10.02
N GLU A 367 2.07 -15.69 -11.13
CA GLU A 367 3.51 -15.54 -11.40
C GLU A 367 4.16 -14.50 -10.46
N PRO A 368 5.47 -14.58 -10.16
CA PRO A 368 6.44 -15.57 -10.63
C PRO A 368 6.18 -16.99 -10.10
N PHE A 369 6.55 -18.02 -10.88
CA PHE A 369 6.38 -19.42 -10.47
C PHE A 369 7.55 -19.90 -9.63
N VAL A 370 7.49 -19.64 -8.33
CA VAL A 370 8.60 -19.82 -7.39
C VAL A 370 8.62 -21.17 -6.71
N PHE A 371 7.57 -21.99 -6.89
CA PHE A 371 7.49 -23.36 -6.36
C PHE A 371 7.46 -24.42 -7.47
N ASP A 372 8.19 -25.52 -7.27
CA ASP A 372 7.94 -26.77 -7.99
C ASP A 372 6.81 -27.56 -7.32
N ARG A 373 6.38 -28.69 -7.94
CA ARG A 373 5.28 -29.53 -7.41
C ARG A 373 5.51 -30.09 -6.00
N ARG A 374 6.75 -30.01 -5.47
CA ARG A 374 7.13 -30.47 -4.12
C ARG A 374 7.37 -29.30 -3.17
N GLY A 375 7.08 -28.07 -3.59
CA GLY A 375 7.31 -26.88 -2.80
C GLY A 375 8.74 -26.39 -2.78
N ARG A 376 9.63 -26.92 -3.64
CA ARG A 376 11.02 -26.45 -3.66
C ARG A 376 11.13 -25.17 -4.47
N TYR A 377 11.98 -24.27 -4.01
CA TYR A 377 12.27 -23.02 -4.69
C TYR A 377 12.73 -23.23 -6.14
N VAL A 378 12.13 -22.47 -7.06
CA VAL A 378 12.46 -22.44 -8.49
C VAL A 378 13.16 -21.13 -8.82
N SER A 379 14.44 -21.22 -9.21
CA SER A 379 15.20 -20.06 -9.69
C SER A 379 14.67 -19.54 -11.03
N MET A 380 15.01 -18.31 -11.38
CA MET A 380 14.69 -17.67 -12.65
C MET A 380 15.17 -18.52 -13.85
N LEU A 381 16.37 -19.09 -13.75
CA LEU A 381 16.90 -19.97 -14.79
C LEU A 381 16.08 -21.26 -14.92
N ALA A 382 15.67 -21.85 -13.79
CA ALA A 382 14.86 -23.06 -13.78
C ALA A 382 13.44 -22.81 -14.32
N ASP A 383 12.83 -21.68 -13.96
CA ASP A 383 11.55 -21.20 -14.48
C ASP A 383 11.60 -21.06 -16.00
N ALA A 384 12.57 -20.29 -16.51
CA ALA A 384 12.76 -20.06 -17.94
C ALA A 384 12.96 -21.37 -18.72
N ARG A 385 13.74 -22.32 -18.19
CA ARG A 385 13.99 -23.62 -18.83
C ARG A 385 12.77 -24.53 -18.88
N ARG A 386 11.93 -24.51 -17.84
CA ARG A 386 10.78 -25.43 -17.73
C ARG A 386 9.57 -24.95 -18.53
N GLY A 387 9.45 -23.64 -18.73
CA GLY A 387 8.37 -23.02 -19.48
C GLY A 387 7.12 -22.77 -18.65
N ARG A 388 6.44 -21.66 -19.00
CA ARG A 388 5.33 -21.06 -18.26
C ARG A 388 4.22 -22.04 -17.88
N THR A 389 3.68 -22.79 -18.84
CA THR A 389 2.55 -23.71 -18.61
C THR A 389 2.88 -24.76 -17.57
N ARG A 390 4.07 -25.37 -17.66
CA ARG A 390 4.48 -26.41 -16.72
C ARG A 390 4.76 -25.83 -15.33
N ASN A 391 5.39 -24.66 -15.25
CA ASN A 391 5.62 -24.00 -13.96
C ASN A 391 4.30 -23.61 -13.28
N TYR A 392 3.33 -23.10 -14.04
CA TYR A 392 1.99 -22.80 -13.53
C TYR A 392 1.28 -24.05 -12.98
N ILE A 393 1.34 -25.18 -13.70
CA ILE A 393 0.74 -26.45 -13.24
C ILE A 393 1.45 -26.95 -11.97
N GLU A 394 2.78 -26.99 -11.97
CA GLU A 394 3.54 -27.48 -10.80
C GLU A 394 3.33 -26.59 -9.57
N GLN A 395 3.25 -25.26 -9.75
CA GLN A 395 2.92 -24.35 -8.66
C GLN A 395 1.48 -24.55 -8.17
N THR A 396 0.51 -24.69 -9.07
CA THR A 396 -0.89 -25.02 -8.72
C THR A 396 -0.99 -26.32 -7.91
N GLN A 397 -0.24 -27.36 -8.28
CA GLN A 397 -0.18 -28.62 -7.53
C GLN A 397 0.32 -28.42 -6.10
N TYR A 398 1.34 -27.56 -5.93
CA TYR A 398 1.84 -27.25 -4.61
C TYR A 398 0.86 -26.36 -3.82
N THR A 399 0.22 -25.38 -4.45
CA THR A 399 -0.86 -24.58 -3.85
C THR A 399 -1.96 -25.48 -3.30
N ASN A 400 -2.41 -26.48 -4.07
CA ASN A 400 -3.40 -27.46 -3.59
C ASN A 400 -2.91 -28.21 -2.36
N SER A 401 -1.62 -28.57 -2.32
CA SER A 401 -1.03 -29.27 -1.17
C SER A 401 -1.01 -28.38 0.08
N LEU A 402 -0.70 -27.08 -0.08
CA LEU A 402 -0.77 -26.10 1.00
C LEU A 402 -2.20 -25.90 1.49
N ILE A 403 -3.18 -25.84 0.59
CA ILE A 403 -4.61 -25.76 0.93
C ILE A 403 -5.02 -26.99 1.73
N SER A 404 -4.75 -28.20 1.23
CA SER A 404 -5.10 -29.45 1.92
C SER A 404 -4.47 -29.53 3.30
N ALA A 405 -3.19 -29.18 3.45
CA ALA A 405 -2.51 -29.18 4.75
C ALA A 405 -3.14 -28.16 5.72
N PHE A 406 -3.43 -26.95 5.26
CA PHE A 406 -4.14 -25.96 6.08
C PHE A 406 -5.54 -26.45 6.49
N LEU A 407 -6.28 -27.09 5.58
CA LEU A 407 -7.59 -27.65 5.88
C LEU A 407 -7.54 -28.85 6.84
N ASP A 408 -6.45 -29.64 6.83
CA ASP A 408 -6.23 -30.70 7.81
C ASP A 408 -6.19 -30.11 9.22
N ASP A 409 -5.41 -29.05 9.42
CA ASP A 409 -5.29 -28.38 10.72
C ASP A 409 -6.57 -27.63 11.10
N LEU A 410 -7.18 -26.94 10.14
CA LEU A 410 -8.37 -26.11 10.37
C LEU A 410 -9.61 -26.93 10.75
N LEU A 411 -9.73 -28.14 10.21
CA LEU A 411 -10.89 -29.01 10.42
C LEU A 411 -10.66 -30.07 11.50
N ASP A 412 -9.48 -30.08 12.15
CA ASP A 412 -9.15 -30.95 13.30
C ASP A 412 -9.82 -30.48 14.59
N VAL A 413 -11.13 -30.29 14.52
CA VAL A 413 -12.03 -29.94 15.61
C VAL A 413 -13.35 -30.70 15.42
N PRO A 414 -14.17 -30.86 16.47
CA PRO A 414 -15.49 -31.46 16.36
C PRO A 414 -16.33 -30.78 15.27
N GLU A 415 -17.14 -31.56 14.55
CA GLU A 415 -17.96 -31.05 13.43
C GLU A 415 -18.82 -29.81 13.77
N PRO A 416 -19.43 -29.70 14.96
CA PRO A 416 -20.17 -28.49 15.36
C PRO A 416 -19.31 -27.23 15.46
N ASP A 417 -18.01 -27.39 15.75
CA ASP A 417 -17.06 -26.31 16.00
C ASP A 417 -16.19 -25.97 14.78
N ARG A 418 -16.23 -26.79 13.72
CA ARG A 418 -15.49 -26.53 12.47
C ARG A 418 -15.78 -25.12 11.94
N PRO A 419 -14.85 -24.40 11.33
CA PRO A 419 -15.17 -23.10 10.73
C PRO A 419 -16.05 -23.22 9.46
N ILE A 420 -16.61 -22.09 9.03
CA ILE A 420 -17.17 -21.90 7.70
C ILE A 420 -16.02 -21.50 6.78
N VAL A 421 -15.81 -22.25 5.70
CA VAL A 421 -14.68 -22.03 4.78
C VAL A 421 -15.17 -21.85 3.35
N VAL A 422 -14.75 -20.76 2.72
CA VAL A 422 -15.00 -20.43 1.31
C VAL A 422 -13.64 -20.27 0.63
N ILE A 423 -13.42 -20.99 -0.48
CA ILE A 423 -12.15 -21.06 -1.24
C ILE A 423 -12.40 -20.64 -2.68
#